data_AF-A0A7V6IVF1-F1
#
_entry.id   AF-A0A7V6IVF1-F1
#
_cell.length_a   1.000
_cell.length_b   1.000
_cell.length_c   1.000
_cell.angle_alpha   90.00
_cell.angle_beta   90.00
_cell.angle_gamma   90.00
#
_symmetry.space_group_name_H-M   'P 1'
#
loop_
_entity.id
_entity.type
_entity.pdbx_description
1 polymer ?
#
loop_
_entity_poly.entity_id
_entity_poly.type
_entity_poly.pdbx_seq_one_letter_code
_entity_poly.pdbx_strand_id
1 'polypeptide(L)'
;MIKGEKQKTAITKVYEAILQENLVDVCFLKGSIARGEDDEFSDVDFYCLVSNEKYDKFLERRIKYLKSYKSILHTEHVNFVCPQIICIYEDGLHFDLYTTTLNKLNYDDQIKVLYDPQDLLSSYQSNKLKLQPQDVANIVHELSFSILEFYQAFSRKDDVWALRLAHYIFGYYTNLIRYFIEPEKSKIPVKGFKKITNYENYKKYQDICKALTYSTSLLAVQMIVIEVDNLVMQLPIKVAEYLNIDFFLYCKNLIFKIKGV
;
A
#
# COMPACT_ATOMS: atom_id res chain seq x y z
N MET A 1 -16.49 -6.32 -23.44
CA MET A 1 -16.86 -6.04 -22.04
C MET A 1 -16.69 -4.56 -21.79
N ILE A 2 -17.70 -3.92 -21.20
CA ILE A 2 -17.62 -2.50 -20.84
C ILE A 2 -16.73 -2.40 -19.59
N LYS A 3 -15.73 -1.52 -19.62
CA LYS A 3 -14.78 -1.35 -18.52
C LYS A 3 -15.51 -1.13 -17.19
N GLY A 4 -15.23 -2.01 -16.21
CA GLY A 4 -15.71 -1.89 -14.84
C GLY A 4 -17.18 -2.25 -14.61
N GLU A 5 -17.83 -2.98 -15.52
CA GLU A 5 -19.27 -3.29 -15.42
C GLU A 5 -19.61 -4.05 -14.13
N LYS A 6 -18.82 -5.08 -13.76
CA LYS A 6 -19.03 -5.85 -12.52
C LYS A 6 -18.86 -5.01 -11.25
N GLN A 7 -17.83 -4.16 -11.19
CA GLN A 7 -17.58 -3.25 -10.07
C GLN A 7 -18.76 -2.29 -9.88
N LYS A 8 -19.23 -1.68 -10.98
CA LYS A 8 -20.38 -0.76 -10.95
C LYS A 8 -21.64 -1.45 -10.46
N THR A 9 -21.95 -2.64 -10.98
CA THR A 9 -23.13 -3.40 -10.53
C THR A 9 -23.02 -3.78 -9.05
N ALA A 10 -21.85 -4.24 -8.60
CA ALA A 10 -21.62 -4.58 -7.19
C ALA A 10 -21.80 -3.38 -6.28
N ILE A 11 -21.18 -2.23 -6.62
CA ILE A 11 -21.34 -0.96 -5.89
C ILE A 11 -22.82 -0.62 -5.76
N THR A 12 -23.57 -0.62 -6.87
CA THR A 12 -25.01 -0.30 -6.85
C THR A 12 -25.79 -1.25 -5.95
N LYS A 13 -25.61 -2.57 -6.09
CA LYS A 13 -26.37 -3.57 -5.31
C LYS A 13 -26.09 -3.50 -3.82
N VAL A 14 -24.81 -3.37 -3.44
CA VAL A 14 -24.40 -3.27 -2.04
C VAL A 14 -24.86 -1.94 -1.44
N TYR A 15 -24.69 -0.83 -2.18
CA TYR A 15 -25.16 0.49 -1.79
C TYR A 15 -26.68 0.53 -1.54
N GLU A 16 -27.48 0.01 -2.47
CA GLU A 16 -28.93 -0.06 -2.32
C GLU A 16 -29.34 -0.85 -1.07
N ALA A 17 -28.69 -1.99 -0.81
CA ALA A 17 -28.96 -2.82 0.37
C ALA A 17 -28.59 -2.10 1.68
N ILE A 18 -27.51 -1.31 1.69
CA ILE A 18 -27.10 -0.50 2.84
C ILE A 18 -28.15 0.57 3.16
N LEU A 19 -28.60 1.32 2.15
CA LEU A 19 -29.52 2.43 2.36
C LEU A 19 -30.90 2.02 2.88
N GLN A 20 -31.34 0.79 2.58
CA GLN A 20 -32.64 0.27 3.04
C GLN A 20 -32.76 0.18 4.57
N GLU A 21 -31.66 0.05 5.31
CA GLU A 21 -31.72 -0.11 6.77
C GLU A 21 -31.56 1.21 7.55
N ASN A 22 -31.29 2.33 6.87
CA ASN A 22 -31.09 3.65 7.48
C ASN A 22 -30.07 3.66 8.65
N LEU A 23 -29.05 2.79 8.57
CA LEU A 23 -28.00 2.67 9.57
C LEU A 23 -26.74 3.46 9.24
N VAL A 24 -26.58 3.88 7.98
CA VAL A 24 -25.41 4.62 7.51
C VAL A 24 -25.70 6.11 7.45
N ASP A 25 -24.70 6.93 7.75
CA ASP A 25 -24.81 8.39 7.61
C ASP A 25 -24.15 8.85 6.29
N VAL A 26 -23.04 8.22 5.87
CA VAL A 26 -22.38 8.51 4.58
C VAL A 26 -21.90 7.24 3.88
N CYS A 27 -22.07 7.15 2.57
CA CYS A 27 -21.41 6.17 1.71
C CYS A 27 -20.45 6.88 0.74
N PHE A 28 -19.21 6.41 0.62
CA PHE A 28 -18.24 6.93 -0.33
C PHE A 28 -17.27 5.85 -0.80
N LEU A 29 -16.59 6.09 -1.92
CA LEU A 29 -15.55 5.22 -2.46
C LEU A 29 -14.17 5.83 -2.22
N LYS A 30 -13.15 4.98 -2.08
CA LYS A 30 -11.73 5.34 -2.16
C LYS A 30 -11.03 4.56 -3.30
N GLY A 31 -9.71 4.62 -3.35
CA GLY A 31 -8.92 3.79 -4.26
C GLY A 31 -9.01 4.21 -5.72
N SER A 32 -8.76 3.25 -6.62
CA SER A 32 -8.68 3.49 -8.07
C SER A 32 -9.97 4.11 -8.61
N ILE A 33 -11.12 3.66 -8.11
CA ILE A 33 -12.44 4.10 -8.58
C ILE A 33 -12.70 5.56 -8.18
N ALA A 34 -12.32 5.96 -6.97
CA ALA A 34 -12.45 7.36 -6.55
C ALA A 34 -11.55 8.30 -7.36
N ARG A 35 -10.36 7.84 -7.77
CA ARG A 35 -9.42 8.60 -8.60
C ARG A 35 -9.71 8.55 -10.11
N GLY A 36 -10.67 7.72 -10.56
CA GLY A 36 -10.92 7.47 -11.98
C GLY A 36 -9.77 6.72 -12.69
N GLU A 37 -8.95 6.00 -11.92
CA GLU A 37 -7.84 5.18 -12.41
C GLU A 37 -8.21 3.68 -12.55
N ASP A 38 -9.47 3.33 -12.27
CA ASP A 38 -9.95 1.93 -12.26
C ASP A 38 -9.94 1.27 -13.65
N ASP A 39 -9.90 -0.06 -13.62
CA ASP A 39 -10.03 -0.96 -14.76
C ASP A 39 -10.77 -2.25 -14.38
N GLU A 40 -10.89 -3.19 -15.33
CA GLU A 40 -11.62 -4.44 -15.11
C GLU A 40 -11.01 -5.34 -14.02
N PHE A 41 -9.76 -5.09 -13.63
CA PHE A 41 -9.02 -5.82 -12.60
C PHE A 41 -9.02 -5.10 -11.25
N SER A 42 -9.60 -3.90 -11.17
CA SER A 42 -9.65 -3.13 -9.94
C SER A 42 -10.61 -3.73 -8.92
N ASP A 43 -10.22 -3.66 -7.66
CA ASP A 43 -11.05 -3.88 -6.48
C ASP A 43 -12.01 -2.71 -6.22
N VAL A 44 -12.91 -2.90 -5.25
CA VAL A 44 -13.84 -1.87 -4.78
C VAL A 44 -13.54 -1.55 -3.32
N ASP A 45 -13.06 -0.33 -3.07
CA ASP A 45 -12.90 0.25 -1.73
C ASP A 45 -14.17 1.02 -1.33
N PHE A 46 -15.13 0.36 -0.68
CA PHE A 46 -16.40 0.96 -0.29
C PHE A 46 -16.42 1.32 1.20
N TYR A 47 -16.65 2.60 1.51
CA TYR A 47 -16.64 3.10 2.88
C TYR A 47 -18.04 3.52 3.33
N CYS A 48 -18.35 3.16 4.57
CA CYS A 48 -19.53 3.60 5.29
C CYS A 48 -19.11 4.39 6.53
N LEU A 49 -19.53 5.65 6.62
CA LEU A 49 -19.46 6.43 7.85
C LEU A 49 -20.74 6.19 8.64
N VAL A 50 -20.57 5.76 9.89
CA VAL A 50 -21.66 5.38 10.79
C VAL A 50 -21.45 6.05 12.14
N SER A 51 -22.48 6.71 12.64
CA SER A 51 -22.54 7.28 13.99
C SER A 51 -22.38 6.21 15.06
N ASN A 52 -21.78 6.57 16.20
CA ASN A 52 -21.46 5.65 17.29
C ASN A 52 -22.68 4.83 17.76
N GLU A 53 -23.86 5.43 17.79
CA GLU A 53 -25.11 4.78 18.23
C GLU A 53 -25.56 3.64 17.30
N LYS A 54 -25.22 3.70 16.01
CA LYS A 54 -25.60 2.72 15.00
C LYS A 54 -24.46 1.77 14.64
N TYR A 55 -23.25 2.02 15.14
CA TYR A 55 -22.01 1.40 14.68
C TYR A 55 -22.01 -0.12 14.81
N ASP A 56 -22.26 -0.65 16.01
CA ASP A 56 -22.23 -2.10 16.25
C ASP A 56 -23.30 -2.83 15.43
N LYS A 57 -24.51 -2.25 15.37
CA LYS A 57 -25.60 -2.79 14.56
C LYS A 57 -25.24 -2.80 13.07
N PHE A 58 -24.55 -1.77 12.57
CA PHE A 58 -24.07 -1.76 11.19
C PHE A 58 -23.03 -2.86 10.96
N LEU A 59 -22.06 -3.01 11.87
CA LEU A 59 -21.00 -4.02 11.74
C LEU A 59 -21.55 -5.45 11.59
N GLU A 60 -22.61 -5.79 12.32
CA GLU A 60 -23.31 -7.09 12.27
C GLU A 60 -24.02 -7.33 10.93
N ARG A 61 -24.42 -6.27 10.22
CA ARG A 61 -25.22 -6.36 8.99
C ARG A 61 -24.40 -6.40 7.71
N ARG A 62 -23.11 -6.07 7.76
CA ARG A 62 -22.23 -5.95 6.58
C ARG A 62 -22.24 -7.17 5.65
N ILE A 63 -22.21 -8.38 6.20
CA ILE A 63 -22.29 -9.62 5.40
C ILE A 63 -23.62 -9.73 4.65
N LYS A 64 -24.73 -9.30 5.27
CA LYS A 64 -26.04 -9.26 4.61
C LYS A 64 -26.02 -8.31 3.41
N TYR A 65 -25.40 -7.14 3.56
CA TYR A 65 -25.29 -6.17 2.45
C TYR A 65 -24.44 -6.71 1.31
N LEU A 66 -23.30 -7.32 1.60
CA LEU A 66 -22.42 -7.92 0.58
C LEU A 66 -23.14 -9.02 -0.22
N LYS A 67 -23.99 -9.82 0.44
CA LYS A 67 -24.80 -10.86 -0.22
C LYS A 67 -25.85 -10.34 -1.22
N SER A 68 -26.08 -9.02 -1.31
CA SER A 68 -27.05 -8.46 -2.26
C SER A 68 -26.57 -8.46 -3.71
N TYR A 69 -25.27 -8.58 -3.95
CA TYR A 69 -24.69 -8.59 -5.29
C TYR A 69 -24.68 -10.00 -5.89
N LYS A 70 -23.88 -10.88 -5.31
CA LYS A 70 -23.59 -12.24 -5.80
C LYS A 70 -23.24 -13.18 -4.65
N SER A 71 -23.15 -14.47 -4.95
CA SER A 71 -22.59 -15.46 -4.02
C SER A 71 -21.17 -15.08 -3.64
N ILE A 72 -20.86 -15.22 -2.35
CA ILE A 72 -19.55 -14.93 -1.79
C ILE A 72 -18.75 -16.24 -1.69
N LEU A 73 -17.53 -16.25 -2.23
CA LEU A 73 -16.59 -17.36 -2.10
C LEU A 73 -15.79 -17.27 -0.80
N HIS A 74 -15.43 -16.06 -0.39
CA HIS A 74 -14.60 -15.84 0.78
C HIS A 74 -14.91 -14.51 1.45
N THR A 75 -14.81 -14.48 2.77
CA THR A 75 -14.83 -13.27 3.58
C THR A 75 -13.79 -13.31 4.68
N GLU A 76 -13.15 -12.18 4.94
CA GLU A 76 -12.25 -12.01 6.09
C GLU A 76 -12.56 -10.68 6.80
N HIS A 77 -12.50 -10.69 8.13
CA HIS A 77 -12.61 -9.48 8.95
C HIS A 77 -11.22 -8.99 9.31
N VAL A 78 -10.88 -7.77 8.89
CA VAL A 78 -9.58 -7.16 9.20
C VAL A 78 -9.75 -5.74 9.76
N ASN A 79 -8.75 -5.25 10.48
CA ASN A 79 -8.80 -3.96 11.16
C ASN A 79 -7.41 -3.29 11.23
N PHE A 80 -6.90 -2.83 10.09
CA PHE A 80 -5.63 -2.09 10.03
C PHE A 80 -5.82 -0.57 9.89
N VAL A 81 -6.76 -0.10 9.04
CA VAL A 81 -7.16 1.33 8.96
C VAL A 81 -8.42 1.57 9.79
N CYS A 82 -9.45 0.77 9.53
CA CYS A 82 -10.69 0.70 10.29
C CYS A 82 -11.30 -0.70 10.08
N PRO A 83 -12.34 -1.08 10.85
CA PRO A 83 -13.02 -2.35 10.64
C PRO A 83 -13.52 -2.48 9.21
N GLN A 84 -13.11 -3.53 8.53
CA GLN A 84 -13.55 -3.84 7.17
C GLN A 84 -13.88 -5.33 7.02
N ILE A 85 -14.68 -5.64 6.01
CA ILE A 85 -14.85 -7.00 5.52
C ILE A 85 -14.25 -7.05 4.12
N ILE A 86 -13.22 -7.87 3.96
CA ILE A 86 -12.71 -8.28 2.65
C ILE A 86 -13.69 -9.33 2.11
N CYS A 87 -14.17 -9.16 0.88
CA CYS A 87 -15.12 -10.05 0.23
C CYS A 87 -14.65 -10.43 -1.18
N ILE A 88 -14.63 -11.73 -1.48
CA ILE A 88 -14.36 -12.26 -2.82
C ILE A 88 -15.63 -12.92 -3.36
N TYR A 89 -16.19 -12.39 -4.44
CA TYR A 89 -17.38 -12.94 -5.09
C TYR A 89 -17.05 -14.10 -6.05
N GLU A 90 -18.07 -14.88 -6.44
CA GLU A 90 -17.97 -16.00 -7.38
C GLU A 90 -17.38 -15.63 -8.76
N ASP A 91 -17.44 -14.36 -9.16
CA ASP A 91 -16.87 -13.84 -10.40
C ASP A 91 -15.46 -13.23 -10.21
N GLY A 92 -14.85 -13.50 -9.05
CA GLY A 92 -13.53 -13.04 -8.67
C GLY A 92 -13.44 -11.55 -8.34
N LEU A 93 -14.56 -10.83 -8.22
CA LEU A 93 -14.51 -9.45 -7.75
C LEU A 93 -14.07 -9.38 -6.27
N HIS A 94 -13.03 -8.59 -6.02
CA HIS A 94 -12.58 -8.20 -4.69
C HIS A 94 -13.29 -6.91 -4.25
N PHE A 95 -13.96 -6.97 -3.10
CA PHE A 95 -14.75 -5.87 -2.56
C PHE A 95 -14.47 -5.71 -1.07
N ASP A 96 -13.98 -4.55 -0.69
CA ASP A 96 -13.69 -4.20 0.69
C ASP A 96 -14.76 -3.25 1.22
N LEU A 97 -15.48 -3.69 2.26
CA LEU A 97 -16.50 -2.88 2.93
C LEU A 97 -15.98 -2.35 4.27
N TYR A 98 -15.52 -1.11 4.24
CA TYR A 98 -14.97 -0.38 5.39
C TYR A 98 -16.07 0.29 6.21
N THR A 99 -15.88 0.37 7.52
CA THR A 99 -16.78 1.04 8.45
C THR A 99 -16.02 1.94 9.39
N THR A 100 -16.29 3.24 9.31
CA THR A 100 -15.63 4.25 10.14
C THR A 100 -16.65 5.18 10.80
N THR A 101 -16.15 6.00 11.72
CA THR A 101 -16.88 7.09 12.38
C THR A 101 -16.22 8.40 11.95
N LEU A 102 -16.94 9.53 12.05
CA LEU A 102 -16.39 10.83 11.64
C LEU A 102 -15.05 11.16 12.34
N ASN A 103 -14.95 10.87 13.64
CA ASN A 103 -13.73 11.12 14.43
C ASN A 103 -12.56 10.15 14.12
N LYS A 104 -12.80 9.05 13.42
CA LYS A 104 -11.78 8.07 13.00
C LYS A 104 -11.58 8.07 11.48
N LEU A 105 -12.12 9.08 10.79
CA LEU A 105 -11.99 9.18 9.35
C LEU A 105 -10.52 9.39 8.98
N ASN A 106 -10.00 8.50 8.13
CA ASN A 106 -8.69 8.69 7.52
C ASN A 106 -8.84 9.65 6.33
N TYR A 107 -8.02 10.70 6.32
CA TYR A 107 -8.04 11.74 5.27
C TYR A 107 -7.03 11.49 4.15
N ASP A 108 -6.29 10.39 4.15
CA ASP A 108 -5.41 10.03 3.04
C ASP A 108 -6.26 9.70 1.80
N ASP A 109 -5.81 10.19 0.65
CA ASP A 109 -6.39 9.91 -0.67
C ASP A 109 -7.73 10.61 -0.94
N GLN A 110 -8.07 10.66 -2.23
CA GLN A 110 -9.32 11.24 -2.72
C GLN A 110 -10.50 10.30 -2.43
N ILE A 111 -11.67 10.90 -2.23
CA ILE A 111 -12.94 10.17 -2.05
C ILE A 111 -13.90 10.51 -3.19
N LYS A 112 -14.81 9.58 -3.47
CA LYS A 112 -15.99 9.82 -4.30
C LYS A 112 -17.24 9.55 -3.48
N VAL A 113 -17.92 10.61 -3.06
CA VAL A 113 -19.15 10.53 -2.26
C VAL A 113 -20.28 9.94 -3.09
N LEU A 114 -21.01 8.98 -2.52
CA LEU A 114 -22.20 8.36 -3.11
C LEU A 114 -23.49 8.81 -2.40
N TYR A 115 -23.43 9.02 -1.08
CA TYR A 115 -24.54 9.44 -0.23
C TYR A 115 -24.00 10.22 0.97
N ASP A 116 -24.45 11.47 1.16
CA ASP A 116 -24.11 12.33 2.29
C ASP A 116 -25.20 13.41 2.51
N PRO A 117 -26.41 13.03 2.95
CA PRO A 117 -27.53 13.99 3.00
C PRO A 117 -27.39 15.08 4.07
N GLN A 118 -26.41 14.97 4.97
CA GLN A 118 -26.12 15.98 6.00
C GLN A 118 -24.80 16.73 5.75
N ASP A 119 -24.21 16.57 4.55
CA ASP A 119 -22.98 17.24 4.15
C ASP A 119 -21.81 17.05 5.16
N LEU A 120 -21.73 15.88 5.80
CA LEU A 120 -20.72 15.56 6.82
C LEU A 120 -19.31 15.55 6.25
N LEU A 121 -19.15 15.28 4.95
CA LEU A 121 -17.88 15.29 4.23
C LEU A 121 -17.66 16.53 3.37
N SER A 122 -18.50 17.57 3.49
CA SER A 122 -18.35 18.82 2.72
C SER A 122 -17.01 19.52 2.92
N SER A 123 -16.40 19.35 4.09
CA SER A 123 -15.07 19.89 4.44
C SER A 123 -13.91 18.90 4.19
N TYR A 124 -14.17 17.72 3.63
CA TYR A 124 -13.13 16.72 3.39
C TYR A 124 -12.09 17.26 2.41
N GLN A 125 -10.85 17.33 2.87
CA GLN A 125 -9.69 17.61 2.04
C GLN A 125 -8.72 16.44 2.11
N SER A 126 -8.45 15.82 0.96
CA SER A 126 -7.57 14.67 0.89
C SER A 126 -6.13 15.08 1.21
N ASN A 127 -5.51 14.41 2.17
CA ASN A 127 -4.07 14.34 2.29
C ASN A 127 -3.51 13.61 1.06
N LYS A 128 -2.41 14.14 0.51
CA LYS A 128 -1.66 13.44 -0.53
C LYS A 128 -1.15 12.10 0.00
N LEU A 129 -0.98 11.13 -0.90
CA LEU A 129 -0.37 9.82 -0.61
C LEU A 129 1.15 9.94 -0.49
N LYS A 130 1.60 10.94 0.28
CA LYS A 130 2.99 11.33 0.45
C LYS A 130 3.51 10.85 1.80
N LEU A 131 4.65 10.20 1.77
CA LEU A 131 5.42 9.86 2.97
C LEU A 131 5.90 11.13 3.66
N GLN A 132 5.77 11.16 4.98
CA GLN A 132 6.34 12.21 5.81
C GLN A 132 7.84 11.98 5.98
N PRO A 133 8.63 13.02 6.35
CA PRO A 133 10.07 12.88 6.48
C PRO A 133 10.51 11.75 7.42
N GLN A 134 9.81 11.58 8.55
CA GLN A 134 10.05 10.46 9.48
C GLN A 134 9.79 9.10 8.81
N ASP A 135 8.74 8.96 8.00
CA ASP A 135 8.42 7.70 7.31
C ASP A 135 9.56 7.30 6.36
N VAL A 136 10.13 8.29 5.66
CA VAL A 136 11.27 8.07 4.74
C VAL A 136 12.52 7.65 5.52
N ALA A 137 12.81 8.30 6.65
CA ALA A 137 13.93 7.91 7.51
C ALA A 137 13.75 6.48 8.06
N ASN A 138 12.55 6.14 8.51
CA ASN A 138 12.21 4.79 8.99
C ASN A 138 12.42 3.73 7.90
N ILE A 139 12.05 4.02 6.64
CA ILE A 139 12.33 3.10 5.52
C ILE A 139 13.84 2.82 5.39
N VAL A 140 14.69 3.83 5.55
CA VAL A 140 16.15 3.64 5.48
C VAL A 140 16.66 2.87 6.69
N HIS A 141 16.09 3.07 7.89
CA HIS A 141 16.43 2.29 9.08
C HIS A 141 16.07 0.81 8.92
N GLU A 142 14.86 0.51 8.48
CA GLU A 142 14.36 -0.85 8.23
C GLU A 142 15.18 -1.57 7.14
N LEU A 143 15.54 -0.83 6.08
CA LEU A 143 16.45 -1.31 5.05
C LEU A 143 17.83 -1.63 5.64
N SER A 144 18.38 -0.75 6.48
CA SER A 144 19.69 -0.95 7.12
C SER A 144 19.68 -2.16 8.06
N PHE A 145 18.61 -2.33 8.83
CA PHE A 145 18.43 -3.50 9.68
C PHE A 145 18.34 -4.79 8.84
N SER A 146 17.54 -4.79 7.78
CA SER A 146 17.42 -5.93 6.86
C SER A 146 18.75 -6.27 6.18
N ILE A 147 19.59 -5.27 5.87
CA ILE A 147 20.96 -5.49 5.36
C ILE A 147 21.83 -6.22 6.38
N LEU A 148 21.76 -5.83 7.66
CA LEU A 148 22.52 -6.50 8.72
C LEU A 148 22.09 -7.96 8.85
N GLU A 149 20.78 -8.22 8.86
CA GLU A 149 20.25 -9.59 8.91
C GLU A 149 20.67 -10.39 7.66
N PHE A 150 20.62 -9.76 6.47
CA PHE A 150 21.04 -10.39 5.23
C PHE A 150 22.51 -10.81 5.30
N TYR A 151 23.38 -9.91 5.74
CA TYR A 151 24.81 -10.20 5.93
C TYR A 151 25.00 -11.42 6.84
N GLN A 152 24.29 -11.49 7.96
CA GLN A 152 24.39 -12.60 8.90
C GLN A 152 23.88 -13.91 8.31
N ALA A 153 22.72 -13.90 7.64
CA ALA A 153 22.13 -15.08 7.01
C ALA A 153 23.03 -15.61 5.89
N PHE A 154 23.47 -14.72 5.00
CA PHE A 154 24.35 -15.06 3.88
C PHE A 154 25.70 -15.61 4.36
N SER A 155 26.29 -15.00 5.39
CA SER A 155 27.55 -15.48 5.99
C SER A 155 27.43 -16.88 6.62
N ARG A 156 26.22 -17.27 7.05
CA ARG A 156 25.91 -18.61 7.57
C ARG A 156 25.52 -19.60 6.48
N LYS A 157 25.47 -19.19 5.21
CA LYS A 157 24.95 -19.98 4.08
C LYS A 157 23.49 -20.39 4.27
N ASP A 158 22.71 -19.57 4.97
CA ASP A 158 21.27 -19.72 5.04
C ASP A 158 20.63 -19.03 3.82
N ASP A 159 20.81 -19.66 2.67
CA ASP A 159 20.54 -19.04 1.37
C ASP A 159 19.06 -18.71 1.16
N VAL A 160 18.16 -19.53 1.73
CA VAL A 160 16.71 -19.31 1.65
C VAL A 160 16.32 -18.09 2.48
N TRP A 161 16.86 -17.97 3.70
CA TRP A 161 16.59 -16.81 4.54
C TRP A 161 17.25 -15.54 3.97
N ALA A 162 18.49 -15.63 3.48
CA ALA A 162 19.17 -14.54 2.82
C ALA A 162 18.40 -14.04 1.59
N LEU A 163 17.90 -14.94 0.74
CA LEU A 163 17.06 -14.55 -0.41
C LEU A 163 15.79 -13.82 0.03
N ARG A 164 15.11 -14.31 1.08
CA ARG A 164 13.92 -13.63 1.63
C ARG A 164 14.24 -12.22 2.12
N LEU A 165 15.35 -12.04 2.84
CA LEU A 165 15.81 -10.73 3.29
C LEU A 165 16.18 -9.81 2.12
N ALA A 166 16.78 -10.34 1.04
CA ALA A 166 17.03 -9.56 -0.18
C ALA A 166 15.73 -9.01 -0.80
N HIS A 167 14.64 -9.78 -0.78
CA HIS A 167 13.32 -9.29 -1.21
C HIS A 167 12.75 -8.21 -0.28
N TYR A 168 13.00 -8.27 1.03
CA TYR A 168 12.62 -7.19 1.96
C TYR A 168 13.40 -5.90 1.68
N ILE A 169 14.73 -6.00 1.54
CA ILE A 169 15.61 -4.88 1.16
C ILE A 169 15.13 -4.25 -0.15
N PHE A 170 14.76 -5.07 -1.15
CA PHE A 170 14.18 -4.59 -2.39
C PHE A 170 12.86 -3.85 -2.18
N GLY A 171 11.96 -4.35 -1.32
CA GLY A 171 10.72 -3.68 -0.96
C GLY A 171 10.94 -2.28 -0.37
N TYR A 172 11.90 -2.13 0.55
CA TYR A 172 12.24 -0.82 1.11
C TYR A 172 12.85 0.12 0.07
N TYR A 173 13.74 -0.38 -0.79
CA TYR A 173 14.27 0.38 -1.93
C TYR A 173 13.15 0.89 -2.86
N THR A 174 12.17 0.04 -3.16
CA THR A 174 11.00 0.41 -3.99
C THR A 174 10.19 1.54 -3.37
N ASN A 175 10.06 1.58 -2.04
CA ASN A 175 9.45 2.71 -1.34
C ASN A 175 10.28 3.99 -1.48
N LEU A 176 11.60 3.88 -1.26
CA LEU A 176 12.50 5.02 -1.32
C LEU A 176 12.56 5.63 -2.72
N ILE A 177 12.73 4.82 -3.77
CA ILE A 177 12.80 5.34 -5.15
C ILE A 177 11.49 6.01 -5.57
N ARG A 178 10.32 5.52 -5.11
CA ARG A 178 9.04 6.18 -5.38
C ARG A 178 9.00 7.58 -4.78
N TYR A 179 9.53 7.77 -3.57
CA TYR A 179 9.62 9.10 -2.94
C TYR A 179 10.36 10.12 -3.81
N PHE A 180 11.42 9.71 -4.51
CA PHE A 180 12.16 10.60 -5.41
C PHE A 180 11.50 10.83 -6.77
N ILE A 181 10.81 9.82 -7.31
CA ILE A 181 10.17 9.92 -8.64
C ILE A 181 8.82 10.66 -8.58
N GLU A 182 7.96 10.29 -7.64
CA GLU A 182 6.62 10.87 -7.50
C GLU A 182 6.26 10.96 -6.01
N PRO A 183 6.80 11.97 -5.28
CA PRO A 183 6.62 12.09 -3.84
C PRO A 183 5.16 12.04 -3.40
N GLU A 184 4.25 12.60 -4.22
CA GLU A 184 2.82 12.72 -3.92
C GLU A 184 2.05 11.39 -3.92
N LYS A 185 2.65 10.31 -4.45
CA LYS A 185 2.12 8.93 -4.44
C LYS A 185 3.07 7.93 -3.77
N SER A 186 3.99 8.42 -2.93
CA SER A 186 5.03 7.59 -2.29
C SER A 186 4.52 6.55 -1.29
N LYS A 187 3.28 6.66 -0.79
CA LYS A 187 2.61 5.61 0.02
C LYS A 187 2.13 4.41 -0.81
N ILE A 188 2.13 4.47 -2.15
CA ILE A 188 1.72 3.39 -3.06
C ILE A 188 2.85 3.04 -4.04
N PRO A 189 3.95 2.46 -3.55
CA PRO A 189 5.26 2.53 -4.20
C PRO A 189 5.31 1.93 -5.61
N VAL A 190 4.62 0.80 -5.83
CA VAL A 190 4.63 0.07 -7.11
C VAL A 190 3.50 0.49 -8.07
N LYS A 191 2.41 1.07 -7.57
CA LYS A 191 1.21 1.32 -8.38
C LYS A 191 1.52 2.31 -9.50
N GLY A 192 1.41 1.85 -10.74
CA GLY A 192 1.71 2.64 -11.94
C GLY A 192 3.21 2.93 -12.16
N PHE A 193 4.13 2.29 -11.43
CA PHE A 193 5.56 2.63 -11.43
C PHE A 193 6.17 2.77 -12.83
N LYS A 194 5.93 1.79 -13.72
CA LYS A 194 6.41 1.82 -15.12
C LYS A 194 5.99 3.08 -15.90
N LYS A 195 4.82 3.66 -15.59
CA LYS A 195 4.29 4.82 -16.32
C LYS A 195 4.94 6.14 -15.90
N ILE A 196 5.49 6.21 -14.68
CA ILE A 196 5.97 7.45 -14.07
C ILE A 196 7.50 7.53 -14.02
N THR A 197 8.20 6.41 -14.15
CA THR A 197 9.66 6.38 -14.12
C THR A 197 10.23 6.59 -15.53
N ASN A 198 11.41 7.20 -15.61
CA ASN A 198 12.17 7.23 -16.86
C ASN A 198 12.73 5.83 -17.20
N TYR A 199 13.19 5.67 -18.44
CA TYR A 199 13.71 4.39 -18.94
C TYR A 199 14.90 3.88 -18.12
N GLU A 200 15.84 4.75 -17.74
CA GLU A 200 17.05 4.37 -17.01
C GLU A 200 16.73 3.82 -15.62
N ASN A 201 15.93 4.54 -14.83
CA ASN A 201 15.48 4.10 -13.51
C ASN A 201 14.66 2.81 -13.59
N TYR A 202 13.79 2.69 -14.60
CA TYR A 202 13.03 1.45 -14.81
C TYR A 202 13.95 0.27 -15.13
N LYS A 203 14.96 0.50 -15.97
CA LYS A 203 15.92 -0.52 -16.38
C LYS A 203 16.77 -0.99 -15.19
N LYS A 204 17.29 -0.07 -14.37
CA LYS A 204 18.01 -0.39 -13.11
C LYS A 204 17.12 -1.20 -12.17
N TYR A 205 15.88 -0.75 -11.95
CA TYR A 205 14.90 -1.46 -11.12
C TYR A 205 14.64 -2.89 -11.63
N GLN A 206 14.48 -3.07 -12.94
CA GLN A 206 14.29 -4.39 -13.55
C GLN A 206 15.53 -5.28 -13.43
N ASP A 207 16.72 -4.72 -13.58
CA ASP A 207 17.97 -5.49 -13.51
C ASP A 207 18.24 -5.96 -12.07
N ILE A 208 17.92 -5.13 -11.05
CA ILE A 208 17.88 -5.56 -9.64
C ILE A 208 16.87 -6.70 -9.46
N CYS A 209 15.64 -6.53 -9.98
CA CYS A 209 14.58 -7.53 -9.85
C CYS A 209 14.99 -8.89 -10.45
N LYS A 210 15.67 -8.89 -11.60
CA LYS A 210 16.21 -10.11 -12.23
C LYS A 210 17.32 -10.77 -11.42
N ALA A 211 18.08 -9.98 -10.65
CA ALA A 211 19.14 -10.48 -9.79
C ALA A 211 18.61 -11.05 -8.45
N LEU A 212 17.33 -10.86 -8.10
CA LEU A 212 16.72 -11.44 -6.90
C LEU A 212 16.45 -12.94 -7.09
N THR A 213 17.51 -13.73 -7.12
CA THR A 213 17.47 -15.19 -7.25
C THR A 213 18.38 -15.83 -6.21
N TYR A 214 18.25 -17.14 -6.04
CA TYR A 214 19.10 -17.92 -5.13
C TYR A 214 20.59 -17.69 -5.35
N SER A 215 21.06 -17.67 -6.61
CA SER A 215 22.48 -17.56 -6.94
C SER A 215 23.00 -16.13 -6.99
N THR A 216 22.12 -15.13 -7.05
CA THR A 216 22.50 -13.72 -7.30
C THR A 216 21.98 -12.75 -6.25
N SER A 217 21.43 -13.23 -5.13
CA SER A 217 20.87 -12.39 -4.07
C SER A 217 21.87 -11.37 -3.50
N LEU A 218 23.14 -11.75 -3.34
CA LEU A 218 24.21 -10.83 -2.94
C LEU A 218 24.42 -9.70 -3.95
N LEU A 219 24.45 -10.04 -5.25
CA LEU A 219 24.59 -9.05 -6.32
C LEU A 219 23.39 -8.09 -6.31
N ALA A 220 22.16 -8.60 -6.15
CA ALA A 220 20.98 -7.77 -6.04
C ALA A 220 21.05 -6.79 -4.86
N VAL A 221 21.44 -7.28 -3.67
CA VAL A 221 21.61 -6.42 -2.48
C VAL A 221 22.70 -5.38 -2.70
N GLN A 222 23.84 -5.75 -3.30
CA GLN A 222 24.90 -4.79 -3.64
C GLN A 222 24.40 -3.70 -4.59
N MET A 223 23.66 -4.06 -5.65
CA MET A 223 23.06 -3.10 -6.57
C MET A 223 22.08 -2.16 -5.84
N ILE A 224 21.22 -2.70 -4.96
CA ILE A 224 20.29 -1.90 -4.17
C ILE A 224 21.05 -0.92 -3.27
N VAL A 225 22.08 -1.39 -2.55
CA VAL A 225 22.86 -0.56 -1.63
C VAL A 225 23.53 0.60 -2.36
N ILE A 226 24.06 0.39 -3.57
CA ILE A 226 24.63 1.46 -4.41
C ILE A 226 23.57 2.52 -4.73
N GLU A 227 22.39 2.09 -5.17
CA GLU A 227 21.31 3.01 -5.51
C GLU A 227 20.82 3.77 -4.27
N VAL A 228 20.62 3.07 -3.15
CA VAL A 228 20.17 3.69 -1.89
C VAL A 228 21.19 4.68 -1.36
N ASP A 229 22.50 4.40 -1.47
CA ASP A 229 23.55 5.33 -1.07
C ASP A 229 23.46 6.65 -1.85
N ASN A 230 23.25 6.56 -3.18
CA ASN A 230 23.05 7.74 -4.02
C ASN A 230 21.77 8.51 -3.63
N LEU A 231 20.69 7.81 -3.28
CA LEU A 231 19.43 8.42 -2.86
C LEU A 231 19.54 9.07 -1.47
N VAL A 232 20.20 8.42 -0.52
CA VAL A 232 20.41 8.94 0.84
C VAL A 232 21.17 10.26 0.82
N MET A 233 22.18 10.39 -0.05
CA MET A 233 22.93 11.64 -0.23
C MET A 233 22.09 12.80 -0.81
N GLN A 234 20.93 12.50 -1.40
CA GLN A 234 20.01 13.47 -1.99
C GLN A 234 18.79 13.76 -1.11
N LEU A 235 18.72 13.17 0.09
CA LEU A 235 17.59 13.36 0.98
C LEU A 235 17.50 14.83 1.46
N PRO A 236 16.29 15.41 1.52
CA PRO A 236 16.09 16.72 2.11
C PRO A 236 16.55 16.76 3.57
N ILE A 237 17.03 17.92 4.04
CA ILE A 237 17.48 18.13 5.44
C ILE A 237 16.42 17.66 6.45
N LYS A 238 15.14 17.93 6.19
CA LYS A 238 14.02 17.49 7.04
C LYS A 238 13.91 15.97 7.21
N VAL A 239 14.41 15.18 6.25
CA VAL A 239 14.49 13.72 6.39
C VAL A 239 15.76 13.34 7.14
N ALA A 240 16.88 13.99 6.80
CA ALA A 240 18.18 13.74 7.41
C ALA A 240 18.18 13.95 8.94
N GLU A 241 17.36 14.87 9.46
CA GLU A 241 17.15 15.09 10.90
C GLU A 241 16.70 13.84 11.66
N TYR A 242 16.00 12.92 10.99
CA TYR A 242 15.52 11.67 11.58
C TYR A 242 16.39 10.46 11.22
N LEU A 243 17.36 10.64 10.33
CA LEU A 243 18.14 9.55 9.77
C LEU A 243 19.32 9.19 10.67
N ASN A 244 19.51 7.89 10.90
CA ASN A 244 20.72 7.37 11.54
C ASN A 244 21.69 6.97 10.44
N ILE A 245 22.44 7.96 9.94
CA ILE A 245 23.35 7.76 8.80
C ILE A 245 24.48 6.79 9.15
N ASP A 246 24.97 6.82 10.39
CA ASP A 246 26.05 5.95 10.84
C ASP A 246 25.64 4.47 10.79
N PHE A 247 24.40 4.16 11.16
CA PHE A 247 23.88 2.81 11.07
C PHE A 247 23.76 2.33 9.61
N PHE A 248 23.25 3.18 8.71
CA PHE A 248 23.21 2.87 7.28
C PHE A 248 24.62 2.60 6.72
N LEU A 249 25.59 3.47 7.03
CA LEU A 249 26.98 3.32 6.58
C LEU A 249 27.65 2.07 7.14
N TYR A 250 27.39 1.72 8.40
CA TYR A 250 27.84 0.46 9.00
C TYR A 250 27.32 -0.75 8.21
N CYS A 251 26.02 -0.80 7.94
CA CYS A 251 25.39 -1.89 7.21
C CYS A 251 25.84 -1.98 5.75
N LYS A 252 25.97 -0.85 5.05
CA LYS A 252 26.57 -0.76 3.72
C LYS A 252 27.95 -1.42 3.69
N ASN A 253 28.81 -1.08 4.65
CA ASN A 253 30.17 -1.61 4.71
C ASN A 253 30.21 -3.13 4.95
N LEU A 254 29.22 -3.71 5.63
CA LEU A 254 29.13 -5.17 5.82
C LEU A 254 28.90 -5.90 4.49
N ILE A 255 28.01 -5.39 3.64
CA ILE A 255 27.68 -6.00 2.35
C ILE A 255 28.90 -6.03 1.42
N PHE A 256 29.66 -4.95 1.36
CA PHE A 256 30.86 -4.88 0.51
C PHE A 256 32.07 -5.62 1.08
N LYS A 257 32.02 -6.07 2.33
CA LYS A 257 33.04 -6.99 2.88
C LYS A 257 32.85 -8.44 2.44
N ILE A 258 31.66 -8.81 1.95
CA ILE A 258 31.40 -10.16 1.45
C ILE A 258 32.21 -10.32 0.15
N LYS A 259 33.26 -11.14 0.19
CA LYS A 259 34.01 -11.53 -1.01
C LYS A 259 33.17 -12.52 -1.81
N GLY A 260 33.15 -12.35 -3.14
CA GLY A 260 32.36 -13.17 -4.06
C GLY A 260 32.54 -14.67 -3.81
N VAL A 261 31.43 -15.40 -3.87
CA VAL A 261 31.37 -16.88 -3.82
C VAL A 261 31.90 -17.45 -5.13
#